data_AF-A0A0K2RIU0-F1
#
_entry.id   AF-A0A0K2RIU0-F1
#
_cell.length_a   1.000
_cell.length_b   1.000
_cell.length_c   1.000
_cell.angle_alpha   90.00
_cell.angle_beta   90.00
_cell.angle_gamma   90.00
#
_symmetry.space_group_name_H-M   'P 1'
#
loop_
_entity.id
_entity.type
_entity.pdbx_description
1 polymer ?
#
loop_
_entity_poly.entity_id
_entity_poly.type
_entity_poly.pdbx_seq_one_letter_code
_entity_poly.pdbx_strand_id
1 'polypeptide(L)'
;MPTVTVPLFCADRLGETTEDKHIKAERAKSGSRVVENVVAVGVDGSEQARVAVLEAAEQAQRMGAKLRVICAVPEYSGSLAWVPAPLDREALFRDIRIQLDAGLAWLKSHFPKLPAETQLLDGSPVEVLVEVSRSVELVVLGTRGRGGFAGMLLGSTSDGVLHHAKGPVLVVPDREDPRLADRANFGPMLGAA
;
A
#
# COMPACT_ATOMS: atom_id res chain seq x y z
N MET A 1 -12.96 -14.49 8.23
CA MET A 1 -12.77 -14.66 6.77
C MET A 1 -11.29 -14.89 6.52
N PRO A 2 -10.89 -15.86 5.69
CA PRO A 2 -9.47 -16.17 5.52
C PRO A 2 -8.75 -15.07 4.71
N THR A 3 -7.55 -14.70 5.15
CA THR A 3 -6.63 -13.85 4.39
C THR A 3 -6.22 -14.58 3.11
N VAL A 4 -6.34 -13.93 1.96
CA VAL A 4 -5.92 -14.49 0.68
C VAL A 4 -4.53 -13.94 0.37
N THR A 5 -3.52 -14.76 0.62
CA THR A 5 -2.16 -14.52 0.14
C THR A 5 -2.05 -15.13 -1.26
N VAL A 6 -1.88 -14.31 -2.28
CA VAL A 6 -1.60 -14.79 -3.64
C VAL A 6 -0.10 -14.65 -3.88
N PRO A 7 0.70 -15.73 -3.78
CA PRO A 7 2.11 -15.66 -4.12
C PRO A 7 2.24 -15.61 -5.65
N LEU A 8 2.38 -14.42 -6.22
CA LEU A 8 2.77 -14.25 -7.62
C LEU A 8 4.29 -14.11 -7.68
N PHE A 9 4.93 -15.18 -8.17
CA PHE A 9 6.38 -15.36 -8.31
C PHE A 9 7.20 -15.10 -7.05
N CYS A 10 7.71 -16.19 -6.45
CA CYS A 10 8.90 -16.10 -5.62
C CYS A 10 10.04 -15.58 -6.50
N ALA A 11 10.36 -14.29 -6.39
CA ALA A 11 11.76 -13.92 -6.48
C ALA A 11 12.47 -14.66 -5.33
N ASP A 12 13.67 -15.17 -5.60
CA ASP A 12 14.51 -15.80 -4.57
C ASP A 12 14.54 -14.89 -3.33
N ARG A 13 14.30 -15.45 -2.13
CA ARG A 13 14.67 -14.75 -0.90
C ARG A 13 16.16 -14.46 -0.99
N LEU A 14 16.53 -13.18 -1.05
CA LEU A 14 17.91 -12.75 -1.09
C LEU A 14 18.59 -13.11 0.25
N GLY A 15 19.30 -14.22 0.25
CA GLY A 15 20.04 -14.75 1.39
C GLY A 15 20.69 -16.12 1.16
N GLU A 16 20.21 -16.93 0.22
CA GLU A 16 20.84 -18.21 -0.12
C GLU A 16 21.56 -18.14 -1.47
N THR A 17 22.89 -18.20 -1.43
CA THR A 17 23.72 -18.37 -2.62
C THR A 17 23.72 -19.83 -3.05
N THR A 18 22.79 -20.22 -3.92
CA THR A 18 22.95 -21.43 -4.73
C THR A 18 23.63 -21.05 -6.04
N GLU A 19 24.92 -21.35 -6.13
CA GLU A 19 25.73 -21.13 -7.33
C GLU A 19 25.33 -22.10 -8.43
N ASP A 20 24.47 -21.68 -9.36
CA ASP A 20 24.23 -22.44 -10.59
C ASP A 20 24.41 -21.60 -11.85
N LYS A 21 25.38 -22.01 -12.67
CA LYS A 21 25.97 -21.21 -13.77
C LYS A 21 25.03 -21.01 -14.96
N HIS A 22 23.94 -21.78 -15.07
CA HIS A 22 22.96 -21.66 -16.15
C HIS A 22 22.00 -20.46 -15.99
N ILE A 23 21.75 -19.97 -14.77
CA ILE A 23 20.79 -18.88 -14.52
C ILE A 23 21.32 -17.50 -14.98
N LYS A 24 22.65 -17.36 -15.16
CA LYS A 24 23.28 -16.09 -15.53
C LYS A 24 22.91 -15.59 -16.93
N ALA A 25 22.62 -16.48 -17.88
CA ALA A 25 22.39 -16.09 -19.27
C ALA A 25 21.00 -15.44 -19.49
N GLU A 26 20.01 -15.82 -18.70
CA GLU A 26 18.64 -15.27 -18.78
C GLU A 26 18.48 -13.99 -17.93
N ARG A 27 19.18 -13.91 -16.78
CA ARG A 27 19.25 -12.72 -15.92
C ARG A 27 19.88 -11.49 -16.59
N ALA A 28 20.65 -11.67 -17.66
CA ALA A 28 21.28 -10.56 -18.37
C ALA A 28 20.31 -9.77 -19.27
N LYS A 29 19.12 -10.31 -19.58
CA LYS A 29 18.11 -9.62 -20.42
C LYS A 29 17.01 -8.91 -19.63
N SER A 30 16.84 -9.24 -18.35
CA SER A 30 15.95 -8.53 -17.44
C SER A 30 16.82 -7.80 -16.43
N GLY A 31 17.02 -6.49 -16.61
CA GLY A 31 17.78 -5.68 -15.67
C GLY A 31 17.21 -5.87 -14.26
N SER A 32 17.88 -6.69 -13.45
CA SER A 32 17.45 -7.02 -12.10
C SER A 32 17.54 -5.73 -11.28
N ARG A 33 16.43 -5.01 -11.20
CA ARG A 33 16.28 -3.92 -10.24
C ARG A 33 16.45 -4.51 -8.85
N VAL A 34 17.29 -3.87 -8.06
CA VAL A 34 17.49 -4.23 -6.65
C VAL A 34 16.14 -4.06 -5.95
N VAL A 35 15.62 -5.14 -5.39
CA VAL A 35 14.40 -5.11 -4.57
C VAL A 35 14.78 -4.46 -3.22
N GLU A 36 14.08 -3.40 -2.86
CA GLU A 36 14.23 -2.74 -1.56
C GLU A 36 13.62 -3.59 -0.46
N ASN A 37 14.31 -3.70 0.68
CA ASN A 37 13.78 -4.34 1.89
C ASN A 37 12.71 -3.43 2.55
N VAL A 38 11.57 -3.36 1.89
CA VAL A 38 10.43 -2.50 2.19
C VAL A 38 9.15 -3.32 2.03
N VAL A 39 8.25 -3.19 2.99
CA VAL A 39 6.84 -3.54 2.83
C VAL A 39 6.09 -2.26 2.53
N ALA A 40 5.42 -2.20 1.38
CA ALA A 40 4.58 -1.08 0.99
C ALA A 40 3.12 -1.38 1.31
N VAL A 41 2.36 -0.41 1.80
CA VAL A 41 0.90 -0.54 1.98
C VAL A 41 0.18 0.58 1.26
N GLY A 42 -0.78 0.23 0.41
CA GLY A 42 -1.64 1.19 -0.27
C GLY A 42 -2.80 1.62 0.62
N VAL A 43 -2.95 2.93 0.83
CA VAL A 43 -4.05 3.52 1.60
C VAL A 43 -4.82 4.52 0.77
N ASP A 44 -6.15 4.41 0.82
CA ASP A 44 -7.07 5.39 0.25
C ASP A 44 -7.80 6.19 1.34
N GLY A 45 -7.49 5.88 2.60
CA GLY A 45 -8.03 6.58 3.76
C GLY A 45 -9.24 5.96 4.44
N SER A 46 -9.84 4.97 3.79
CA SER A 46 -10.96 4.23 4.35
C SER A 46 -10.62 3.58 5.70
N GLU A 47 -11.65 3.30 6.51
CA GLU A 47 -11.53 2.53 7.76
C GLU A 47 -10.86 1.17 7.50
N GLN A 48 -11.23 0.53 6.39
CA GLN A 48 -10.78 -0.80 5.99
C GLN A 48 -9.28 -0.84 5.64
N ALA A 49 -8.72 0.27 5.14
CA ALA A 49 -7.29 0.37 4.88
C ALA A 49 -6.43 0.26 6.16
N ARG A 50 -7.01 0.43 7.36
CA ARG A 50 -6.26 0.45 8.63
C ARG A 50 -5.84 -0.93 9.10
N VAL A 51 -6.71 -1.92 8.91
CA VAL A 51 -6.34 -3.32 9.19
C VAL A 51 -5.18 -3.71 8.28
N ALA A 52 -5.20 -3.30 7.01
CA ALA A 52 -4.11 -3.53 6.08
C ALA A 52 -2.80 -2.85 6.53
N VAL A 53 -2.85 -1.64 7.09
CA VAL A 53 -1.67 -0.96 7.65
C VAL A 53 -1.11 -1.70 8.87
N LEU A 54 -1.95 -2.19 9.78
CA LEU A 54 -1.50 -2.98 10.93
C LEU A 54 -0.85 -4.30 10.49
N GLU A 55 -1.47 -5.02 9.56
CA GLU A 55 -0.91 -6.24 8.99
C GLU A 55 0.40 -5.97 8.27
N ALA A 56 0.48 -4.89 7.48
CA ALA A 56 1.72 -4.50 6.80
C ALA A 56 2.84 -4.19 7.80
N ALA A 57 2.52 -3.53 8.92
CA ALA A 57 3.48 -3.27 9.99
C ALA A 57 3.97 -4.56 10.65
N GLU A 58 3.08 -5.53 10.89
CA GLU A 58 3.46 -6.85 11.39
C GLU A 58 4.35 -7.62 10.41
N GLN A 59 4.04 -7.61 9.11
CA GLN A 59 4.87 -8.23 8.09
C GLN A 59 6.25 -7.55 8.03
N ALA A 60 6.29 -6.23 8.01
CA ALA A 60 7.54 -5.48 8.00
C ALA A 60 8.42 -5.82 9.21
N GLN A 61 7.84 -5.88 10.41
CA GLN A 61 8.57 -6.26 11.62
C GLN A 61 9.09 -7.69 11.57
N ARG A 62 8.30 -8.65 11.04
CA ARG A 62 8.72 -10.04 10.88
C ARG A 62 9.84 -10.21 9.85
N MET A 63 9.83 -9.37 8.82
CA MET A 63 10.82 -9.39 7.72
C MET A 63 12.08 -8.56 8.04
N GLY A 64 12.07 -7.78 9.13
CA GLY A 64 13.13 -6.82 9.40
C GLY A 64 13.17 -5.68 8.37
N ALA A 65 12.04 -5.41 7.73
CA ALA A 65 11.86 -4.44 6.66
C ALA A 65 11.43 -3.07 7.18
N LYS A 66 11.57 -2.04 6.34
CA LYS A 66 10.91 -0.75 6.56
C LYS A 66 9.46 -0.82 6.07
N LEU A 67 8.56 -0.07 6.69
CA LEU A 67 7.20 0.11 6.20
C LEU A 67 7.06 1.43 5.44
N ARG A 68 6.45 1.37 4.26
CA ARG A 68 6.13 2.55 3.44
C ARG A 68 4.63 2.61 3.22
N VAL A 69 3.98 3.63 3.79
CA VAL A 69 2.54 3.88 3.62
C VAL A 69 2.34 4.79 2.41
N ILE A 70 1.68 4.29 1.38
CA ILE A 70 1.54 4.98 0.10
C ILE A 70 0.08 5.40 -0.10
N CYS A 71 -0.14 6.69 -0.28
CA CYS A 71 -1.40 7.23 -0.75
C CYS A 71 -1.20 7.80 -2.15
N ALA A 72 -2.01 7.34 -3.10
CA ALA A 72 -1.97 7.81 -4.47
C ALA A 72 -3.18 8.72 -4.74
N VAL A 73 -2.94 9.91 -5.27
CA VAL A 73 -3.99 10.86 -5.64
C VAL A 73 -4.09 10.88 -7.16
N PRO A 74 -5.20 10.39 -7.74
CA PRO A 74 -5.38 10.43 -9.18
C PRO A 74 -5.44 11.88 -9.66
N GLU A 75 -4.81 12.14 -10.81
CA GLU A 75 -4.97 13.42 -11.47
C GLU A 75 -6.41 13.53 -11.98
N TYR A 76 -7.21 14.44 -11.42
CA TYR A 76 -8.47 14.80 -12.03
C TYR A 76 -8.15 15.55 -13.33
N SER A 77 -8.11 14.83 -14.46
CA SER A 77 -8.08 15.44 -15.79
C SER A 77 -9.46 16.01 -16.13
N GLY A 78 -9.87 17.02 -15.36
CA GLY A 78 -11.13 17.72 -15.54
C GLY A 78 -11.05 18.70 -16.71
N SER A 79 -11.03 18.22 -17.95
CA SER A 79 -11.61 18.95 -19.09
C SER A 79 -13.12 18.67 -19.16
N LEU A 80 -13.80 18.72 -18.00
CA LEU A 80 -15.25 18.68 -17.93
C LEU A 80 -15.71 20.12 -17.68
N ALA A 81 -16.28 20.73 -18.72
CA ALA A 81 -16.70 22.13 -18.81
C ALA A 81 -17.76 22.57 -17.77
N TRP A 82 -18.04 21.76 -16.74
CA TRP A 82 -19.11 21.94 -15.77
C TRP A 82 -18.66 21.85 -14.30
N VAL A 83 -17.36 21.73 -14.00
CA VAL A 83 -16.87 21.75 -12.60
C VAL A 83 -16.62 23.19 -12.15
N PRO A 84 -17.31 23.69 -11.11
CA PRO A 84 -17.05 25.01 -10.55
C PRO A 84 -15.80 24.95 -9.65
N ALA A 85 -14.87 25.85 -9.93
CA ALA A 85 -13.56 26.06 -9.29
C ALA A 85 -12.49 24.98 -9.55
N PRO A 86 -11.22 25.39 -9.81
CA PRO A 86 -10.10 24.48 -9.71
C PRO A 86 -10.06 23.95 -8.28
N LEU A 87 -10.09 22.63 -8.09
CA LEU A 87 -9.67 22.05 -6.82
C LEU A 87 -8.27 22.58 -6.51
N ASP A 88 -8.13 23.25 -5.35
CA ASP A 88 -6.82 23.63 -4.81
C ASP A 88 -6.08 22.32 -4.46
N ARG A 89 -5.30 21.84 -5.43
CA ARG A 89 -4.57 20.57 -5.34
C ARG A 89 -3.58 20.63 -4.18
N GLU A 90 -2.97 21.78 -3.95
CA GLU A 90 -2.08 22.01 -2.82
C GLU A 90 -2.82 21.90 -1.48
N ALA A 91 -4.04 22.42 -1.36
CA ALA A 91 -4.87 22.23 -0.17
C ALA A 91 -5.22 20.75 0.06
N LEU A 92 -5.66 20.05 -0.98
CA LEU A 92 -5.95 18.61 -0.90
C LEU A 92 -4.72 17.81 -0.44
N PHE A 93 -3.55 18.10 -1.00
CA PHE A 93 -2.29 17.44 -0.64
C PHE A 93 -1.90 17.73 0.80
N ARG A 94 -2.07 18.97 1.28
CA ARG A 94 -1.83 19.33 2.68
C ARG A 94 -2.74 18.53 3.61
N ASP A 95 -4.04 18.45 3.32
CA ASP A 95 -5.01 17.74 4.15
C ASP A 95 -4.70 16.24 4.22
N ILE A 96 -4.39 15.62 3.08
CA ILE A 96 -4.00 14.22 3.01
C ILE A 96 -2.73 13.98 3.83
N ARG A 97 -1.75 14.88 3.74
CA ARG A 97 -0.48 14.76 4.47
C ARG A 97 -0.68 14.85 5.98
N ILE A 98 -1.52 15.77 6.45
CA ILE A 98 -1.90 15.86 7.87
C ILE A 98 -2.48 14.52 8.36
N GLN A 99 -3.35 13.90 7.57
CA GLN A 99 -3.98 12.63 7.93
C GLN A 99 -3.02 11.44 7.86
N LEU A 100 -2.09 11.44 6.91
CA LEU A 100 -1.01 10.45 6.83
C LEU A 100 -0.06 10.56 8.02
N ASP A 101 0.31 11.77 8.42
CA ASP A 101 1.18 12.02 9.58
C ASP A 101 0.51 11.58 10.89
N ALA A 102 -0.78 11.89 11.04
CA ALA A 102 -1.64 11.37 12.11
C ALA A 102 -1.66 9.83 12.15
N GLY A 103 -1.85 9.18 11.00
CA GLY A 103 -1.81 7.72 10.89
C GLY A 103 -0.45 7.13 11.24
N LEU A 104 0.63 7.78 10.82
CA LEU A 104 1.99 7.36 11.14
C LEU A 104 2.30 7.50 12.63
N ALA A 105 1.82 8.57 13.28
CA ALA A 105 1.97 8.76 14.73
C ALA A 105 1.26 7.66 15.52
N TRP A 106 0.03 7.32 15.14
CA TRP A 106 -0.69 6.17 15.71
C TRP A 106 0.05 4.85 15.48
N LEU A 107 0.57 4.63 14.27
CA LEU A 107 1.29 3.40 14.00
C LEU A 107 2.56 3.27 14.87
N LYS A 108 3.26 4.38 15.08
CA LYS A 108 4.45 4.44 15.95
C LYS A 108 4.13 4.14 17.42
N SER A 109 2.91 4.41 17.91
CA SER A 109 2.54 4.03 19.28
C SER A 109 2.41 2.51 19.45
N HIS A 110 1.98 1.80 18.39
CA HIS A 110 1.85 0.35 18.38
C HIS A 110 3.15 -0.38 17.99
N PHE A 111 3.97 0.25 17.13
CA PHE A 111 5.21 -0.33 16.58
C PHE A 111 6.41 0.63 16.74
N PRO A 112 6.86 0.92 17.97
CA PRO A 112 7.86 1.97 18.22
C PRO A 112 9.25 1.71 17.62
N LYS A 113 9.56 0.44 17.31
CA LYS A 113 10.85 0.03 16.73
C LYS A 113 10.82 -0.11 15.20
N LEU A 114 9.64 0.00 14.59
CA LEU A 114 9.49 -0.19 13.14
C LEU A 114 9.83 1.10 12.40
N PRO A 115 10.81 1.11 11.49
CA PRO A 115 11.04 2.26 10.62
C PRO A 115 9.87 2.38 9.64
N ALA A 116 9.06 3.43 9.79
CA ALA A 116 7.89 3.69 8.96
C ALA A 116 7.91 5.09 8.37
N GLU A 117 7.57 5.20 7.09
CA GLU A 117 7.47 6.45 6.34
C GLU A 117 6.16 6.53 5.55
N THR A 118 5.72 7.74 5.21
CA THR A 118 4.57 7.99 4.34
C THR A 118 5.03 8.57 3.01
N GLN A 119 4.36 8.19 1.92
CA GLN A 119 4.56 8.74 0.59
C GLN A 119 3.22 9.11 -0.01
N LEU A 120 3.11 10.35 -0.45
CA LEU A 120 1.99 10.86 -1.21
C LEU A 120 2.44 10.97 -2.66
N LEU A 121 1.82 10.21 -3.56
CA LEU A 121 2.20 10.11 -4.96
C LEU A 121 1.06 10.57 -5.86
N ASP A 122 1.41 11.24 -6.94
CA ASP A 122 0.48 11.56 -8.01
C ASP A 122 0.28 10.36 -8.93
N GLY A 123 -0.96 10.12 -9.35
CA GLY A 123 -1.31 9.12 -10.34
C GLY A 123 -2.39 8.14 -9.90
N SER A 124 -2.77 7.25 -10.81
CA SER A 124 -3.75 6.20 -10.54
C SER A 124 -3.23 5.28 -9.43
N PRO A 125 -4.02 5.00 -8.37
CA PRO A 125 -3.60 4.09 -7.31
C PRO A 125 -3.13 2.72 -7.81
N VAL A 126 -3.80 2.18 -8.84
CA VAL A 126 -3.41 0.88 -9.43
C VAL A 126 -2.03 0.98 -10.08
N GLU A 127 -1.79 1.99 -10.91
CA GLU A 127 -0.53 2.15 -11.64
C GLU A 127 0.63 2.37 -10.68
N VAL A 128 0.44 3.25 -9.70
CA VAL A 128 1.44 3.55 -8.66
C VAL A 128 1.81 2.29 -7.90
N LEU A 129 0.83 1.53 -7.41
CA LEU A 129 1.08 0.33 -6.60
C LEU A 129 1.67 -0.82 -7.43
N VAL A 130 1.30 -0.95 -8.70
CA VAL A 130 1.90 -1.90 -9.64
C VAL A 130 3.37 -1.57 -9.87
N GLU A 131 3.72 -0.30 -10.06
CA GLU A 131 5.12 0.09 -10.23
C GLU A 131 5.92 -0.15 -8.94
N VAL A 132 5.37 0.20 -7.78
CA VAL A 132 5.97 -0.09 -6.47
C VAL A 132 6.23 -1.59 -6.29
N SER A 133 5.29 -2.44 -6.72
CA SER A 133 5.43 -3.91 -6.59
C SER A 133 6.67 -4.49 -7.31
N ARG A 134 7.28 -3.74 -8.24
CA ARG A 134 8.51 -4.17 -8.93
C ARG A 134 9.77 -4.04 -8.07
N SER A 135 9.73 -3.22 -7.03
CA SER A 135 10.94 -2.78 -6.32
C SER A 135 10.86 -2.93 -4.81
N VAL A 136 9.82 -3.57 -4.27
CA VAL A 136 9.66 -3.80 -2.82
C VAL A 136 9.43 -5.29 -2.54
N GLU A 137 9.68 -5.72 -1.30
CA GLU A 137 9.53 -7.13 -0.92
C GLU A 137 8.06 -7.56 -0.86
N LEU A 138 7.14 -6.64 -0.51
CA LEU A 138 5.72 -6.93 -0.41
C LEU A 138 4.88 -5.67 -0.60
N VAL A 139 3.81 -5.77 -1.38
CA VAL A 139 2.73 -4.77 -1.42
C VAL A 139 1.52 -5.30 -0.65
N VAL A 140 0.98 -4.51 0.28
CA VAL A 140 -0.18 -4.85 1.10
C VAL A 140 -1.35 -3.94 0.76
N LEU A 141 -2.53 -4.52 0.61
CA LEU A 141 -3.77 -3.81 0.27
C LEU A 141 -4.92 -4.31 1.13
N GLY A 142 -5.90 -3.46 1.40
CA GLY A 142 -7.19 -3.91 1.96
C GLY A 142 -8.04 -4.58 0.88
N THR A 143 -9.05 -5.37 1.27
CA THR A 143 -10.03 -5.89 0.29
C THR A 143 -10.96 -4.80 -0.23
N ARG A 144 -11.13 -3.69 0.48
CA ARG A 144 -12.06 -2.59 0.13
C ARG A 144 -11.46 -1.23 0.42
N GLY A 145 -12.04 -0.23 -0.24
CA GLY A 145 -11.67 1.17 -0.13
C GLY A 145 -12.87 2.09 0.13
N ARG A 146 -12.75 3.38 -0.22
CA ARG A 146 -13.74 4.46 0.02
C ARG A 146 -15.12 4.29 -0.64
N GLY A 147 -15.32 3.30 -1.49
CA GLY A 147 -16.54 3.15 -2.30
C GLY A 147 -17.05 1.71 -2.47
N GLY A 148 -16.71 0.81 -1.53
CA GLY A 148 -17.08 -0.60 -1.65
C GLY A 148 -18.61 -0.81 -1.65
N PHE A 149 -19.16 -1.31 -2.76
CA PHE A 149 -20.54 -1.79 -2.83
C PHE A 149 -20.70 -3.04 -1.96
N ALA A 150 -21.78 -3.10 -1.16
CA ALA A 150 -22.13 -4.29 -0.40
C ALA A 150 -22.32 -5.49 -1.34
N GLY A 151 -21.45 -6.50 -1.22
CA GLY A 151 -21.50 -7.73 -2.04
C GLY A 151 -20.27 -7.99 -2.91
N MET A 152 -19.35 -7.02 -3.09
CA MET A 152 -18.11 -7.25 -3.84
C MET A 152 -16.99 -7.81 -2.94
N LEU A 153 -16.26 -8.81 -3.44
CA LEU A 153 -15.16 -9.47 -2.74
C LEU A 153 -13.89 -8.61 -2.66
N LEU A 154 -13.61 -7.82 -3.71
CA LEU A 154 -12.42 -6.97 -3.85
C LEU A 154 -12.80 -5.59 -4.41
N GLY A 155 -12.15 -4.53 -3.93
CA GLY A 155 -12.22 -3.18 -4.50
C GLY A 155 -11.41 -3.07 -5.78
N SER A 156 -11.72 -2.06 -6.61
CA SER A 156 -11.09 -1.84 -7.92
C SER A 156 -9.57 -1.70 -7.85
N THR A 157 -9.03 -1.06 -6.81
CA THR A 157 -7.57 -0.94 -6.63
C THR A 157 -6.94 -2.30 -6.36
N SER A 158 -7.47 -3.06 -5.40
CA SER A 158 -6.92 -4.37 -5.03
C SER A 158 -7.04 -5.38 -6.15
N ASP A 159 -8.16 -5.37 -6.87
CA ASP A 159 -8.37 -6.17 -8.06
C ASP A 159 -7.38 -5.79 -9.18
N GLY A 160 -7.26 -4.49 -9.50
CA GLY A 160 -6.34 -4.00 -10.51
C GLY A 160 -4.88 -4.34 -10.21
N VAL A 161 -4.44 -4.17 -8.95
CA VAL A 161 -3.07 -4.50 -8.55
C VAL A 161 -2.82 -6.00 -8.59
N LEU A 162 -3.74 -6.84 -8.10
CA LEU A 162 -3.59 -8.30 -8.14
C LEU A 162 -3.35 -8.82 -9.56
N HIS A 163 -4.03 -8.25 -10.56
CA HIS A 163 -3.89 -8.68 -11.95
C HIS A 163 -2.59 -8.22 -12.61
N HIS A 164 -1.97 -7.12 -12.14
CA HIS A 164 -0.88 -6.46 -12.86
C HIS A 164 0.45 -6.40 -12.09
N ALA A 165 0.44 -6.70 -10.80
CA ALA A 165 1.62 -6.66 -9.94
C ALA A 165 2.77 -7.51 -10.50
N LYS A 166 3.99 -7.05 -10.23
CA LYS A 166 5.23 -7.68 -10.67
C LYS A 166 6.05 -8.27 -9.51
N GLY A 167 5.49 -8.21 -8.30
CA GLY A 167 6.06 -8.78 -7.10
C GLY A 167 4.96 -9.23 -6.13
N PRO A 168 5.34 -9.64 -4.92
CA PRO A 168 4.41 -10.21 -3.95
C PRO A 168 3.32 -9.22 -3.51
N VAL A 169 2.09 -9.70 -3.45
CA VAL A 169 0.92 -8.92 -2.97
C VAL A 169 0.20 -9.68 -1.87
N LEU A 170 -0.09 -8.98 -0.77
CA LEU A 170 -0.95 -9.46 0.31
C LEU A 170 -2.24 -8.64 0.32
N VAL A 171 -3.39 -9.33 0.22
CA VAL A 171 -4.69 -8.70 0.36
C VAL A 171 -5.29 -9.06 1.71
N VAL A 172 -5.54 -8.03 2.50
CA VAL A 172 -6.00 -8.12 3.89
C VAL A 172 -7.52 -7.95 3.93
N PRO A 173 -8.27 -8.97 4.38
CA PRO A 173 -9.70 -8.86 4.54
C PRO A 173 -10.04 -7.90 5.68
N ASP A 174 -11.17 -7.22 5.52
CA ASP A 174 -11.77 -6.45 6.60
C ASP A 174 -12.11 -7.36 7.78
N ARG A 175 -11.59 -7.01 8.95
CA ARG A 175 -11.80 -7.71 10.22
C ARG A 175 -11.71 -6.71 11.35
N GLU A 176 -12.45 -6.97 12.43
CA GLU A 176 -12.26 -6.21 13.66
C GLU A 176 -10.82 -6.44 14.18
N ASP A 177 -10.19 -5.36 14.60
CA ASP A 177 -8.91 -5.38 15.29
C ASP A 177 -9.00 -4.44 16.49
N PRO A 178 -8.82 -4.92 17.74
CA PRO A 178 -8.95 -4.10 18.93
C PRO A 178 -8.06 -2.85 18.93
N ARG A 179 -6.92 -2.88 18.22
CA ARG A 179 -6.02 -1.73 18.10
C ARG A 179 -6.63 -0.57 17.34
N LEU A 180 -7.69 -0.78 16.55
CA LEU A 180 -8.37 0.31 15.86
C LEU A 180 -9.20 1.19 16.81
N ALA A 181 -9.50 0.71 18.03
CA ALA A 181 -10.32 1.44 18.99
C ALA A 181 -9.67 2.76 19.45
N ASP A 182 -8.33 2.83 19.50
CA ASP A 182 -7.60 4.04 19.90
C ASP A 182 -7.19 4.93 18.72
N ARG A 183 -7.48 4.53 17.47
CA ARG A 183 -7.11 5.28 16.26
C ARG A 183 -7.72 6.67 16.22
N ALA A 184 -8.94 6.84 16.73
CA ALA A 184 -9.64 8.12 16.76
C ALA A 184 -8.90 9.18 17.58
N ASN A 185 -8.03 8.78 18.52
CA ASN A 185 -7.26 9.68 19.37
C ASN A 185 -6.14 10.42 18.61
N PHE A 186 -5.82 9.99 17.38
CA PHE A 186 -4.68 10.50 16.62
C PHE A 186 -5.08 11.42 15.46
N GLY A 187 -6.30 11.99 15.48
CA GLY A 187 -6.73 13.00 14.52
C GLY A 187 -7.56 12.44 13.35
N PRO A 188 -7.95 13.34 12.42
CA PRO A 188 -8.97 13.07 11.42
C PRO A 188 -8.55 11.97 10.45
N MET A 189 -9.57 11.32 9.90
CA MET A 189 -9.45 10.19 9.02
C MET A 189 -9.60 10.67 7.57
N LEU A 190 -8.79 10.12 6.66
CA LEU A 190 -8.92 10.37 5.22
C LEU A 190 -10.32 9.91 4.74
N GLY A 191 -11.26 10.85 4.66
CA GLY A 191 -12.65 10.59 4.23
C GLY A 191 -13.73 10.68 5.30
N ALA A 192 -13.45 11.25 6.46
CA ALA A 192 -14.48 11.63 7.44
C ALA A 192 -15.19 12.97 7.09
N ALA A 193 -15.38 13.27 5.80
CA ALA A 193 -16.13 14.44 5.32
C ALA A 193 -17.36 13.99 4.53
#